data_AF-A0AAW8JND2-F1
#
_entry.id   AF-A0AAW8JND2-F1
#
_cell.length_a   1.000
_cell.length_b   1.000
_cell.length_c   1.000
_cell.angle_alpha   90.00
_cell.angle_beta   90.00
_cell.angle_gamma   90.00
#
_symmetry.space_group_name_H-M   'P 1'
#
loop_
_entity.id
_entity.type
_entity.pdbx_description
1 polymer ?
#
loop_
_entity_poly.entity_id
_entity_poly.type
_entity_poly.pdbx_seq_one_letter_code
_entity_poly.pdbx_strand_id
1 'polypeptide(L)'
;MAKIKFADADSKLWTAVYGPTPFEVGTISLENNIPNQRKIKVTDNSFSDEHCGSISSGAAQFIQQVQNNKNIPANEKTILINERKKLNNCDSKFDLITVQPSWTKTTQQYASYLNANIAFYNTNFSTATKIYTVLSQVEDPWIKETAQYMLIRSSLNTAYITGRGEYGDIDFKKINQNLLNEFFNHITAYFKLYPNGQYIASARGFLRRGLWLANKLELLVNEYVLQINNPKSPVYNLEMGNIAYEIDQKVLLNPALTANKLSDPFFLTLYDLMNIRASDRDGYQPITWSQLNAQKDHFKKNPELFQYLLANHLYFIQKNPNEALKLLNQVDPSHFNTYLQLSSVYLKGNLLEVTNQLPAAEQFWKTALSQAKTATQSSLFENQLIYILSVQNKQNEVLNLLPKIKQANLQKAWISQIADANSLEKIINGQTFNSAQKNAALYVLLNQSLTYQDYSLFNKAQNWLPKDANLYKADQSNAEKYKDAAPLSRFVWNGTQISTQIKCPNLATITANLQQQPKDLNTQLCLGEYARNVGIYSIDPAGSYTEASFSIKKTAFHGTTFARGNTYKNIIKSMPNGELKAYALYRAIQCYAPSGANDCQDEDVAKSVRKQWFDQIRRDYPNTSWAKSLKYYW
;
A
#
# COMPACT_ATOMS: atom_id res chain seq x y z
N MET A 1 19.68 10.86 -4.13
CA MET A 1 20.16 9.80 -3.21
C MET A 1 19.40 8.51 -3.40
N ALA A 2 18.07 8.56 -3.46
CA ALA A 2 17.23 7.40 -3.78
C ALA A 2 16.71 7.44 -5.22
N LYS A 3 16.41 6.26 -5.75
CA LYS A 3 15.49 6.04 -6.87
C LYS A 3 14.22 5.45 -6.29
N ILE A 4 13.07 6.07 -6.56
CA ILE A 4 11.76 5.53 -6.17
C ILE A 4 11.32 4.55 -7.24
N LYS A 5 10.97 3.34 -6.83
CA LYS A 5 10.34 2.33 -7.68
C LYS A 5 8.91 2.14 -7.21
N PHE A 6 7.98 2.36 -8.12
CA PHE A 6 6.58 2.02 -7.95
C PHE A 6 6.36 0.61 -8.50
N ALA A 7 5.47 -0.16 -7.90
CA ALA A 7 5.01 -1.41 -8.49
C ALA A 7 4.41 -1.15 -9.89
N ASP A 8 4.40 -2.19 -10.71
CA ASP A 8 3.76 -2.13 -12.01
C ASP A 8 2.26 -1.90 -11.83
N ALA A 9 1.73 -0.93 -12.58
CA ALA A 9 0.31 -0.63 -12.58
C ALA A 9 -0.47 -1.72 -13.31
N ASP A 10 -1.74 -1.88 -12.94
CA ASP A 10 -2.61 -2.81 -13.64
C ASP A 10 -2.77 -2.39 -15.10
N SER A 11 -2.52 -3.32 -16.01
CA SER A 11 -2.62 -3.07 -17.45
C SER A 11 -3.98 -3.44 -18.04
N LYS A 12 -4.77 -4.22 -17.30
CA LYS A 12 -6.05 -4.77 -17.77
C LYS A 12 -7.20 -3.92 -17.26
N LEU A 13 -7.89 -3.24 -18.17
CA LEU A 13 -8.93 -2.25 -17.82
C LEU A 13 -9.98 -2.78 -16.84
N TRP A 14 -10.52 -3.98 -17.07
CA TRP A 14 -11.64 -4.47 -16.25
C TRP A 14 -11.22 -4.90 -14.85
N THR A 15 -10.06 -5.55 -14.71
CA THR A 15 -9.55 -6.04 -13.44
C THR A 15 -8.69 -5.01 -12.70
N ALA A 16 -8.34 -3.90 -13.34
CA ALA A 16 -7.54 -2.85 -12.72
C ALA A 16 -8.19 -2.28 -11.44
N VAL A 17 -7.37 -2.23 -10.40
CA VAL A 17 -7.62 -1.61 -9.09
C VAL A 17 -6.52 -0.58 -8.83
N TYR A 18 -5.27 -0.91 -9.16
CA TYR A 18 -4.11 -0.12 -8.83
C TYR A 18 -3.53 0.63 -10.03
N GLY A 19 -2.98 1.81 -9.75
CA GLY A 19 -2.25 2.62 -10.70
C GLY A 19 -0.99 3.22 -10.06
N PRO A 20 -0.18 3.95 -10.82
CA PRO A 20 0.96 4.67 -10.25
C PRO A 20 0.52 5.73 -9.24
N THR A 21 -0.70 6.29 -9.37
CA THR A 21 -1.32 7.19 -8.40
C THR A 21 -2.86 7.07 -8.38
N PRO A 22 -3.51 6.79 -7.23
CA PRO A 22 -2.89 6.48 -5.94
C PRO A 22 -2.17 5.13 -6.00
N PHE A 23 -1.03 5.06 -5.30
CA PHE A 23 -0.28 3.81 -5.14
C PHE A 23 -0.77 3.07 -3.89
N GLU A 24 -0.68 1.75 -3.89
CA GLU A 24 -1.04 0.91 -2.75
C GLU A 24 0.05 0.94 -1.67
N VAL A 25 -0.35 0.89 -0.40
CA VAL A 25 0.58 0.82 0.72
C VAL A 25 1.44 -0.44 0.61
N GLY A 26 2.77 -0.28 0.69
CA GLY A 26 3.71 -1.40 0.55
C GLY A 26 4.16 -1.70 -0.88
N THR A 27 3.63 -1.01 -1.89
CA THR A 27 4.01 -1.19 -3.30
C THR A 27 5.11 -0.24 -3.79
N ILE A 28 5.61 0.62 -2.91
CA ILE A 28 6.75 1.50 -3.18
C ILE A 28 8.01 0.89 -2.56
N SER A 29 9.05 0.78 -3.38
CA SER A 29 10.41 0.48 -2.91
C SER A 29 11.36 1.63 -3.21
N LEU A 30 12.37 1.78 -2.35
CA LEU A 30 13.42 2.77 -2.50
C LEU A 30 14.74 2.06 -2.72
N GLU A 31 15.47 2.50 -3.73
CA GLU A 31 16.81 1.98 -4.02
C GLU A 31 17.86 3.07 -3.92
N ASN A 32 19.07 2.68 -3.52
CA ASN A 32 20.23 3.56 -3.53
C ASN A 32 20.58 3.96 -4.97
N ASN A 33 20.39 5.23 -5.32
CA ASN A 33 20.99 5.80 -6.53
C ASN A 33 22.47 6.14 -6.30
N ILE A 34 22.84 6.41 -5.05
CA ILE A 34 24.24 6.53 -4.62
C ILE A 34 24.57 5.29 -3.78
N PRO A 35 25.55 4.47 -4.22
CA PRO A 35 25.91 3.24 -3.51
C PRO A 35 26.34 3.51 -2.08
N ASN A 36 25.88 2.64 -1.18
CA ASN A 36 26.42 2.54 0.17
C ASN A 36 27.93 2.19 0.11
N GLN A 37 28.75 2.80 0.96
CA GLN A 37 30.20 2.55 1.04
C GLN A 37 30.59 1.34 1.90
N ARG A 38 29.61 0.62 2.47
CA ARG A 38 29.85 -0.65 3.16
C ARG A 38 30.43 -1.69 2.19
N LYS A 39 31.68 -2.10 2.46
CA LYS A 39 32.36 -3.16 1.70
C LYS A 39 31.76 -4.55 1.96
N ILE A 40 31.19 -4.77 3.16
CA ILE A 40 30.44 -5.98 3.49
C ILE A 40 28.95 -5.69 3.28
N LYS A 41 28.33 -6.42 2.34
CA LYS A 41 26.87 -6.49 2.27
C LYS A 41 26.37 -7.57 3.23
N VAL A 42 25.49 -7.17 4.13
CA VAL A 42 24.64 -8.12 4.87
C VAL A 42 23.55 -8.55 3.88
N THR A 43 23.43 -9.85 3.63
CA THR A 43 22.31 -10.37 2.85
C THR A 43 21.06 -10.33 3.72
N ASP A 44 19.98 -9.73 3.20
CA ASP A 44 18.65 -9.66 3.81
C ASP A 44 18.04 -11.07 3.97
N ASN A 45 18.60 -11.85 4.89
CA ASN A 45 17.83 -12.91 5.51
C ASN A 45 17.19 -12.28 6.74
N SER A 46 15.91 -12.59 6.95
CA SER A 46 15.11 -12.23 8.11
C SER A 46 15.66 -12.88 9.38
N PHE A 47 16.83 -12.44 9.85
CA PHE A 47 17.39 -12.91 11.11
C PHE A 47 16.63 -12.22 12.26
N SER A 48 16.11 -13.02 13.19
CA SER A 48 15.54 -12.55 14.45
C SER A 48 16.59 -11.84 15.34
N ASP A 49 17.87 -12.16 15.13
CA ASP A 49 18.99 -11.65 15.90
C ASP A 49 20.03 -10.93 15.02
N GLU A 50 20.16 -9.61 15.20
CA GLU A 50 20.99 -8.73 14.36
C GLU A 50 22.48 -9.13 14.29
N HIS A 51 23.03 -9.77 15.34
CA HIS A 51 24.42 -10.22 15.36
C HIS A 51 24.71 -11.31 14.31
N CYS A 52 23.69 -12.07 13.91
CA CYS A 52 23.77 -13.15 12.93
C CYS A 52 23.84 -12.69 11.47
N GLY A 53 23.45 -11.44 11.18
CA GLY A 53 23.35 -10.91 9.81
C GLY A 53 24.62 -11.03 8.96
N SER A 54 25.79 -11.07 9.59
CA SER A 54 27.08 -11.17 8.89
C SER A 54 27.62 -12.60 8.76
N ILE A 55 26.90 -13.64 9.19
CA ILE A 55 27.47 -14.99 9.27
C ILE A 55 27.92 -15.49 7.89
N SER A 56 27.15 -15.27 6.83
CA SER A 56 27.53 -15.68 5.47
C SER A 56 28.59 -14.76 4.86
N SER A 57 28.38 -13.44 4.91
CA SER A 57 29.31 -12.48 4.29
C SER A 57 30.68 -12.44 4.97
N GLY A 58 30.72 -12.63 6.30
CA GLY A 58 31.96 -12.80 7.05
C GLY A 58 32.69 -14.11 6.74
N ALA A 59 31.99 -15.16 6.28
CA ALA A 59 32.61 -16.42 5.85
C ALA A 59 33.45 -16.22 4.59
N ALA A 60 32.86 -15.59 3.58
CA ALA A 60 33.53 -15.30 2.32
C ALA A 60 34.81 -14.48 2.53
N GLN A 61 34.75 -13.43 3.34
CA GLN A 61 35.91 -12.60 3.64
C GLN A 61 37.00 -13.38 4.40
N PHE A 62 36.63 -14.16 5.42
CA PHE A 62 37.61 -14.96 6.16
C PHE A 62 38.33 -15.95 5.24
N ILE A 63 37.57 -16.69 4.41
CA ILE A 63 38.13 -17.67 3.47
C ILE A 63 39.09 -16.99 2.49
N GLN A 64 38.69 -15.85 1.92
CA GLN A 64 39.54 -15.08 1.02
C GLN A 64 40.85 -14.64 1.69
N GLN A 65 40.78 -14.20 2.95
CA GLN A 65 41.97 -13.75 3.70
C GLN A 65 42.90 -14.91 4.02
N VAL A 66 42.37 -16.06 4.45
CA VAL A 66 43.17 -17.28 4.65
C VAL A 66 43.83 -17.73 3.34
N GLN A 67 43.10 -17.70 2.22
CA GLN A 67 43.64 -18.06 0.91
C GLN A 67 44.78 -17.14 0.47
N ASN A 68 44.64 -15.83 0.69
CA ASN A 68 45.61 -14.82 0.27
C ASN A 68 46.81 -14.69 1.20
N ASN A 69 46.71 -15.12 2.45
CA ASN A 69 47.79 -14.97 3.43
C ASN A 69 48.95 -15.94 3.10
N LYS A 70 50.13 -15.39 2.83
CA LYS A 70 51.33 -16.15 2.46
C LYS A 70 52.00 -16.83 3.66
N ASN A 71 51.70 -16.38 4.87
CA ASN A 71 52.29 -16.90 6.11
C ASN A 71 51.52 -18.12 6.65
N ILE A 72 50.47 -18.55 5.97
CA ILE A 72 49.68 -19.75 6.30
C ILE A 72 50.06 -20.86 5.31
N PRO A 73 50.61 -21.99 5.76
CA PRO A 73 50.85 -23.17 4.93
C PRO A 73 49.58 -23.77 4.31
N ALA A 74 49.70 -24.45 3.17
CA ALA A 74 48.55 -24.97 2.41
C ALA A 74 47.67 -25.97 3.20
N ASN A 75 48.28 -26.83 4.01
CA ASN A 75 47.56 -27.74 4.90
C ASN A 75 46.78 -26.98 5.98
N GLU A 76 47.39 -25.96 6.60
CA GLU A 76 46.76 -25.12 7.62
C GLU A 76 45.63 -24.24 7.04
N LYS A 77 45.76 -23.77 5.80
CA LYS A 77 44.66 -23.08 5.09
C LYS A 77 43.43 -23.96 4.99
N THR A 78 43.60 -25.21 4.59
CA THR A 78 42.50 -26.19 4.46
C THR A 78 41.80 -26.40 5.80
N ILE A 79 42.55 -26.50 6.90
CA ILE A 79 42.00 -26.62 8.26
C ILE A 79 41.13 -25.40 8.59
N LEU A 80 41.68 -24.18 8.50
CA LEU A 80 40.95 -22.95 8.84
C LEU A 80 39.69 -22.75 7.99
N ILE A 81 39.76 -23.05 6.69
CA ILE A 81 38.62 -22.94 5.78
C ILE A 81 37.53 -23.94 6.17
N ASN A 82 37.89 -25.18 6.49
CA ASN A 82 36.93 -26.20 6.90
C ASN A 82 36.27 -25.85 8.24
N GLU A 83 37.04 -25.36 9.22
CA GLU A 83 36.47 -24.85 10.47
C GLU A 83 35.51 -23.68 10.24
N ARG A 84 35.87 -22.72 9.36
CA ARG A 84 34.97 -21.61 9.05
C ARG A 84 33.68 -22.05 8.40
N LYS A 85 33.71 -23.08 7.54
CA LYS A 85 32.52 -23.63 6.86
C LYS A 85 31.54 -24.29 7.83
N LYS A 86 31.99 -24.74 9.01
CA LYS A 86 31.09 -25.25 10.06
C LYS A 86 30.18 -24.16 10.62
N LEU A 87 30.63 -22.90 10.65
CA LEU A 87 29.85 -21.75 11.13
C LEU A 87 28.86 -21.26 10.07
N ASN A 88 27.83 -22.07 9.78
CA ASN A 88 26.88 -21.88 8.68
C ASN A 88 25.48 -21.41 9.10
N ASN A 89 25.07 -21.63 10.36
CA ASN A 89 23.79 -21.17 10.89
C ASN A 89 23.93 -20.59 12.30
N CYS A 90 23.29 -19.46 12.59
CA CYS A 90 23.40 -18.80 13.88
C CYS A 90 22.60 -19.50 15.00
N ASP A 91 21.62 -20.35 14.67
CA ASP A 91 20.85 -21.10 15.67
C ASP A 91 21.63 -22.28 16.27
N SER A 92 22.75 -22.66 15.63
CA SER A 92 23.59 -23.76 16.08
C SER A 92 24.58 -23.28 17.12
N LYS A 93 24.78 -24.07 18.19
CA LYS A 93 25.93 -23.89 19.07
C LYS A 93 27.18 -24.49 18.43
N PHE A 94 28.27 -23.75 18.48
CA PHE A 94 29.55 -24.18 17.94
C PHE A 94 30.58 -24.42 19.05
N ASP A 95 31.34 -25.49 18.93
CA ASP A 95 32.46 -25.78 19.82
C ASP A 95 33.68 -24.95 19.44
N LEU A 96 34.48 -24.59 20.45
CA LEU A 96 35.75 -23.91 20.23
C LEU A 96 36.75 -24.84 19.54
N ILE A 97 37.51 -24.28 18.61
CA ILE A 97 38.60 -24.94 17.91
C ILE A 97 39.79 -25.06 18.86
N THR A 98 40.33 -26.27 18.97
CA THR A 98 41.58 -26.50 19.71
C THR A 98 42.76 -25.97 18.90
N VAL A 99 43.39 -24.90 19.37
CA VAL A 99 44.57 -24.29 18.73
C VAL A 99 45.79 -25.17 18.98
N GLN A 100 46.37 -25.73 17.91
CA GLN A 100 47.53 -26.62 18.03
C GLN A 100 48.83 -25.81 18.17
N PRO A 101 49.69 -26.12 19.15
CA PRO A 101 50.99 -25.46 19.29
C PRO A 101 51.92 -25.67 18.08
N SER A 102 51.72 -26.74 17.32
CA SER A 102 52.48 -27.06 16.11
C SER A 102 52.13 -26.19 14.91
N TRP A 103 51.01 -25.45 14.94
CA TRP A 103 50.63 -24.56 13.85
C TRP A 103 51.51 -23.31 13.79
N THR A 104 51.64 -22.71 12.61
CA THR A 104 52.30 -21.40 12.49
C THR A 104 51.62 -20.35 13.36
N LYS A 105 52.38 -19.35 13.84
CA LYS A 105 51.84 -18.26 14.67
C LYS A 105 50.66 -17.55 13.98
N THR A 106 50.73 -17.33 12.67
CA THR A 106 49.64 -16.74 11.89
C THR A 106 48.41 -17.65 11.90
N THR A 107 48.56 -18.96 11.69
CA THR A 107 47.43 -19.90 11.80
C THR A 107 46.81 -19.93 13.19
N GLN A 108 47.62 -19.90 14.24
CA GLN A 108 47.11 -19.82 15.63
C GLN A 108 46.28 -18.55 15.85
N GLN A 109 46.68 -17.42 15.27
CA GLN A 109 45.92 -16.17 15.34
C GLN A 109 44.59 -16.26 14.56
N TYR A 110 44.58 -16.83 13.35
CA TYR A 110 43.35 -17.04 12.58
C TYR A 110 42.40 -18.03 13.26
N ALA A 111 42.91 -19.10 13.87
CA ALA A 111 42.11 -20.03 14.66
C ALA A 111 41.53 -19.36 15.92
N SER A 112 42.31 -18.52 16.59
CA SER A 112 41.83 -17.71 17.72
C SER A 112 40.75 -16.71 17.28
N TYR A 113 40.87 -16.12 16.09
CA TYR A 113 39.82 -15.27 15.51
C TYR A 113 38.53 -16.07 15.25
N LEU A 114 38.63 -17.31 14.76
CA LEU A 114 37.45 -18.18 14.65
C LEU A 114 36.83 -18.50 16.01
N ASN A 115 37.64 -18.75 17.05
CA ASN A 115 37.13 -18.94 18.42
C ASN A 115 36.41 -17.70 18.96
N ALA A 116 36.89 -16.50 18.64
CA ALA A 116 36.18 -15.26 18.97
C ALA A 116 34.84 -15.16 18.23
N ASN A 117 34.79 -15.53 16.94
CA ASN A 117 33.54 -15.57 16.17
C ASN A 117 32.57 -16.63 16.71
N ILE A 118 33.06 -17.81 17.09
CA ILE A 118 32.27 -18.87 17.73
C ILE A 118 31.62 -18.33 19.01
N ALA A 119 32.42 -17.70 19.89
CA ALA A 119 31.89 -17.07 21.09
C ALA A 119 30.86 -15.98 20.77
N PHE A 120 31.11 -15.16 19.75
CA PHE A 120 30.20 -14.10 19.31
C PHE A 120 28.85 -14.64 18.81
N TYR A 121 28.84 -15.65 17.94
CA TYR A 121 27.60 -16.26 17.42
C TYR A 121 26.89 -17.12 18.48
N ASN A 122 27.63 -17.70 19.44
CA ASN A 122 27.04 -18.35 20.62
C ASN A 122 26.50 -17.35 21.66
N THR A 123 26.42 -16.05 21.34
CA THR A 123 26.01 -14.95 22.24
C THR A 123 26.88 -14.75 23.50
N ASN A 124 28.05 -15.40 23.56
CA ASN A 124 29.03 -15.22 24.63
C ASN A 124 29.95 -14.03 24.30
N PHE A 125 29.37 -12.83 24.30
CA PHE A 125 30.07 -11.61 23.93
C PHE A 125 31.22 -11.27 24.88
N SER A 126 31.15 -11.66 26.15
CA SER A 126 32.27 -11.47 27.09
C SER A 126 33.53 -12.23 26.64
N THR A 127 33.37 -13.50 26.25
CA THR A 127 34.49 -14.32 25.76
C THR A 127 34.98 -13.81 24.41
N ALA A 128 34.07 -13.46 23.50
CA ALA A 128 34.42 -12.88 22.21
C ALA A 128 35.25 -11.59 22.37
N THR A 129 34.80 -10.66 23.22
CA THR A 129 35.49 -9.40 23.52
C THR A 129 36.90 -9.65 24.04
N LYS A 130 37.08 -10.56 25.01
CA LYS A 130 38.42 -10.88 25.55
C LYS A 130 39.39 -11.35 24.46
N ILE A 131 38.93 -12.26 23.59
CA ILE A 131 39.78 -12.79 22.51
C ILE A 131 40.06 -11.70 21.46
N TYR A 132 39.05 -10.91 21.05
CA TYR A 132 39.26 -9.81 20.12
C TYR A 132 40.18 -8.73 20.68
N THR A 133 40.15 -8.43 21.99
CA THR A 133 41.08 -7.47 22.61
C THR A 133 42.54 -7.91 22.40
N VAL A 134 42.85 -9.19 22.64
CA VAL A 134 44.20 -9.73 22.39
C VAL A 134 44.54 -9.68 20.91
N LEU A 135 43.62 -10.11 20.04
CA LEU A 135 43.82 -10.10 18.59
C LEU A 135 43.97 -8.69 18.01
N SER A 136 43.42 -7.67 18.66
CA SER A 136 43.54 -6.28 18.23
C SER A 136 44.96 -5.71 18.35
N GLN A 137 45.87 -6.45 18.98
CA GLN A 137 47.26 -6.07 19.21
C GLN A 137 48.27 -6.89 18.38
N VAL A 138 47.80 -7.82 17.54
CA VAL A 138 48.70 -8.63 16.70
C VAL A 138 49.22 -7.85 15.49
N GLU A 139 50.28 -8.38 14.86
CA GLU A 139 50.91 -7.76 13.69
C GLU A 139 50.18 -8.02 12.37
N ASP A 140 49.39 -9.09 12.26
CA ASP A 140 48.63 -9.37 11.05
C ASP A 140 47.61 -8.23 10.80
N PRO A 141 47.76 -7.44 9.72
CA PRO A 141 46.98 -6.21 9.56
C PRO A 141 45.48 -6.46 9.43
N TRP A 142 45.10 -7.59 8.81
CA TRP A 142 43.70 -7.93 8.64
C TRP A 142 43.07 -8.35 9.96
N ILE A 143 43.71 -9.23 10.73
CA ILE A 143 43.23 -9.62 12.06
C ILE A 143 43.15 -8.40 12.97
N LYS A 144 44.18 -7.55 12.96
CA LYS A 144 44.27 -6.37 13.83
C LYS A 144 43.07 -5.43 13.63
N GLU A 145 42.80 -5.02 12.38
CA GLU A 145 41.67 -4.15 12.08
C GLU A 145 40.33 -4.85 12.32
N THR A 146 40.19 -6.11 11.87
CA THR A 146 38.93 -6.85 11.97
C THR A 146 38.56 -7.12 13.43
N ALA A 147 39.53 -7.41 14.29
CA ALA A 147 39.31 -7.56 15.72
C ALA A 147 38.84 -6.25 16.37
N GLN A 148 39.42 -5.10 16.00
CA GLN A 148 38.96 -3.78 16.46
C GLN A 148 37.51 -3.51 16.04
N TYR A 149 37.15 -3.84 14.80
CA TYR A 149 35.77 -3.74 14.33
C TYR A 149 34.83 -4.71 15.05
N MET A 150 35.27 -5.94 15.34
CA MET A 150 34.47 -6.92 16.08
C MET A 150 34.30 -6.57 17.57
N LEU A 151 35.22 -5.80 18.18
CA LEU A 151 35.02 -5.23 19.52
C LEU A 151 33.83 -4.26 19.56
N ILE A 152 33.67 -3.42 18.52
CA ILE A 152 32.48 -2.55 18.37
C ILE A 152 31.21 -3.41 18.35
N ARG A 153 31.18 -4.45 17.53
CA ARG A 153 30.02 -5.34 17.43
C ARG A 153 29.72 -6.08 18.72
N SER A 154 30.74 -6.60 19.38
CA SER A 154 30.59 -7.38 20.62
C SER A 154 30.06 -6.49 21.74
N SER A 155 30.69 -5.34 21.98
CA SER A 155 30.26 -4.34 22.98
C SER A 155 28.84 -3.82 22.73
N LEU A 156 28.46 -3.53 21.47
CA LEU A 156 27.10 -3.10 21.12
C LEU A 156 26.06 -4.16 21.48
N ASN A 157 26.32 -5.42 21.15
CA ASN A 157 25.39 -6.51 21.46
C ASN A 157 25.32 -6.81 22.97
N THR A 158 26.45 -6.71 23.69
CA THR A 158 26.48 -6.80 25.15
C THR A 158 25.57 -5.73 25.78
N ALA A 159 25.66 -4.48 25.32
CA ALA A 159 24.78 -3.40 25.79
C ALA A 159 23.32 -3.63 25.38
N TYR A 160 23.06 -4.03 24.13
CA TYR A 160 21.72 -4.27 23.59
C TYR A 160 20.93 -5.31 24.37
N ILE A 161 21.54 -6.46 24.69
CA ILE A 161 20.85 -7.55 25.40
C ILE A 161 20.35 -7.11 26.79
N THR A 162 21.01 -6.16 27.45
CA THR A 162 20.57 -5.69 28.77
C THR A 162 19.19 -5.03 28.76
N GLY A 163 18.78 -4.45 27.63
CA GLY A 163 17.47 -3.81 27.46
C GLY A 163 16.48 -4.59 26.61
N ARG A 164 16.83 -5.79 26.10
CA ARG A 164 15.96 -6.56 25.22
C ARG A 164 14.87 -7.30 26.02
N GLY A 165 13.61 -7.05 25.68
CA GLY A 165 12.43 -7.76 26.18
C GLY A 165 12.21 -9.11 25.49
N GLU A 166 11.26 -9.89 26.01
CA GLU A 166 10.93 -11.24 25.53
C GLU A 166 10.48 -11.24 24.05
N TYR A 167 9.79 -10.18 23.62
CA TYR A 167 9.26 -10.05 22.27
C TYR A 167 10.15 -9.20 21.34
N GLY A 168 11.37 -8.88 21.77
CA GLY A 168 12.33 -8.08 21.00
C GLY A 168 12.12 -6.56 21.10
N ASP A 169 11.17 -6.12 21.91
CA ASP A 169 11.05 -4.72 22.35
C ASP A 169 12.27 -4.29 23.17
N ILE A 170 12.55 -2.99 23.19
CA ILE A 170 13.69 -2.44 23.93
C ILE A 170 13.20 -1.57 25.09
N ASP A 171 13.51 -2.01 26.30
CA ASP A 171 13.39 -1.22 27.51
C ASP A 171 14.65 -0.38 27.70
N PHE A 172 14.60 0.87 27.23
CA PHE A 172 15.70 1.83 27.34
C PHE A 172 16.15 2.07 28.78
N LYS A 173 15.30 1.85 29.80
CA LYS A 173 15.67 2.03 31.21
C LYS A 173 16.59 0.92 31.72
N LYS A 174 16.56 -0.25 31.08
CA LYS A 174 17.41 -1.40 31.43
C LYS A 174 18.74 -1.43 30.67
N ILE A 175 18.91 -0.57 29.67
CA ILE A 175 20.18 -0.47 28.93
C ILE A 175 21.30 -0.04 29.89
N ASN A 176 22.29 -0.91 30.07
CA ASN A 176 23.44 -0.67 30.92
C ASN A 176 24.36 0.40 30.29
N GLN A 177 24.43 1.56 30.94
CA GLN A 177 25.18 2.72 30.45
C GLN A 177 26.70 2.52 30.43
N ASN A 178 27.25 1.70 31.33
CA ASN A 178 28.70 1.43 31.34
C ASN A 178 29.10 0.62 30.11
N LEU A 179 28.33 -0.43 29.78
CA LEU A 179 28.55 -1.24 28.58
C LEU A 179 28.36 -0.41 27.30
N LEU A 180 27.42 0.53 27.31
CA LEU A 180 27.22 1.45 26.18
C LEU A 180 28.37 2.46 26.03
N ASN A 181 28.96 2.92 27.13
CA ASN A 181 30.17 3.74 27.12
C ASN A 181 31.38 2.95 26.60
N GLU A 182 31.53 1.67 26.96
CA GLU A 182 32.54 0.79 26.37
C GLU A 182 32.40 0.67 24.85
N PHE A 183 31.16 0.52 24.36
CA PHE A 183 30.87 0.56 22.92
C PHE A 183 31.34 1.89 22.29
N PHE A 184 31.00 3.04 22.89
CA PHE A 184 31.42 4.35 22.38
C PHE A 184 32.94 4.53 22.40
N ASN A 185 33.64 3.94 23.37
CA ASN A 185 35.10 3.95 23.42
C ASN A 185 35.70 3.13 22.27
N HIS A 186 35.20 1.91 22.04
CA HIS A 186 35.67 1.06 20.95
C HIS A 186 35.44 1.67 19.56
N ILE A 187 34.25 2.22 19.31
CA ILE A 187 33.94 2.81 18.01
C ILE A 187 34.74 4.10 17.75
N THR A 188 34.96 4.92 18.79
CA THR A 188 35.79 6.13 18.69
C THR A 188 37.25 5.77 18.44
N ALA A 189 37.78 4.76 19.14
CA ALA A 189 39.12 4.25 18.92
C ALA A 189 39.29 3.73 17.48
N TYR A 190 38.32 2.97 16.96
CA TYR A 190 38.35 2.48 15.59
C TYR A 190 38.38 3.62 14.56
N PHE A 191 37.54 4.65 14.70
CA PHE A 191 37.57 5.80 13.79
C PHE A 191 38.89 6.57 13.82
N LYS A 192 39.56 6.63 14.99
CA LYS A 192 40.88 7.26 15.12
C LYS A 192 41.99 6.43 14.48
N LEU A 193 41.98 5.12 14.70
CA LEU A 193 43.02 4.20 14.22
C LEU A 193 42.88 3.90 12.72
N TYR A 194 41.65 3.82 12.22
CA TYR A 194 41.33 3.39 10.86
C TYR A 194 40.38 4.38 10.16
N PRO A 195 40.77 5.66 9.97
CA PRO A 195 39.93 6.65 9.30
C PRO A 195 39.58 6.28 7.85
N ASN A 196 40.40 5.44 7.21
CA ASN A 196 40.18 4.86 5.87
C ASN A 196 40.00 3.33 5.94
N GLY A 197 39.59 2.80 7.09
CA GLY A 197 39.45 1.37 7.35
C GLY A 197 38.44 0.67 6.44
N GLN A 198 38.58 -0.65 6.31
CA GLN A 198 37.66 -1.49 5.55
C GLN A 198 36.23 -1.44 6.08
N TYR A 199 36.05 -1.19 7.38
CA TYR A 199 34.76 -1.22 8.04
C TYR A 199 34.22 0.16 8.43
N ILE A 200 34.85 1.27 8.01
CA ILE A 200 34.49 2.63 8.42
C ILE A 200 33.00 2.98 8.20
N ALA A 201 32.45 2.67 7.03
CA ALA A 201 31.04 2.90 6.72
C ALA A 201 30.10 2.00 7.55
N SER A 202 30.52 0.77 7.86
CA SER A 202 29.73 -0.16 8.68
C SER A 202 29.73 0.26 10.16
N ALA A 203 30.92 0.62 10.68
CA ALA A 203 31.07 1.18 12.01
C ALA A 203 30.21 2.44 12.17
N ARG A 204 30.15 3.31 11.16
CA ARG A 204 29.27 4.49 11.18
C ARG A 204 27.77 4.13 11.26
N GLY A 205 27.35 3.00 10.68
CA GLY A 205 26.00 2.45 10.92
C GLY A 205 25.78 2.02 12.37
N PHE A 206 26.76 1.35 13.00
CA PHE A 206 26.69 1.01 14.42
C PHE A 206 26.68 2.24 15.33
N LEU A 207 27.35 3.34 14.94
CA LEU A 207 27.25 4.60 15.68
C LEU A 207 25.79 5.06 15.80
N ARG A 208 25.02 5.04 14.70
CA ARG A 208 23.58 5.38 14.75
C ARG A 208 22.82 4.48 15.71
N ARG A 209 23.07 3.16 15.68
CA ARG A 209 22.44 2.20 16.60
C ARG A 209 22.77 2.52 18.06
N GLY A 210 24.03 2.81 18.37
CA GLY A 210 24.45 3.18 19.72
C GLY A 210 23.86 4.51 20.20
N LEU A 211 23.77 5.52 19.33
CA LEU A 211 23.11 6.79 19.63
C LEU A 211 21.62 6.61 19.94
N TRP A 212 20.93 5.74 19.21
CA TRP A 212 19.55 5.35 19.49
C TRP A 212 19.42 4.66 20.86
N LEU A 213 20.24 3.64 21.14
CA LEU A 213 20.22 2.95 22.44
C LEU A 213 20.57 3.87 23.62
N ALA A 214 21.40 4.88 23.39
CA ALA A 214 21.77 5.90 24.38
C ALA A 214 20.71 6.99 24.58
N ASN A 215 19.59 6.93 23.83
CA ASN A 215 18.60 8.00 23.75
C ASN A 215 19.21 9.38 23.40
N LYS A 216 20.30 9.41 22.63
CA LYS A 216 21.01 10.62 22.18
C LYS A 216 20.41 11.13 20.88
N LEU A 217 19.14 11.53 20.93
CA LEU A 217 18.30 11.83 19.77
C LEU A 217 18.87 12.92 18.85
N GLU A 218 19.35 14.03 19.40
CA GLU A 218 19.94 15.13 18.60
C GLU A 218 21.17 14.67 17.82
N LEU A 219 22.04 13.87 18.46
CA LEU A 219 23.22 13.31 17.81
C LEU A 219 22.84 12.29 16.72
N LEU A 220 21.79 11.51 16.95
CA LEU A 220 21.26 10.56 15.95
C LEU A 220 20.73 11.32 14.72
N VAL A 221 19.94 12.38 14.92
CA VAL A 221 19.44 13.24 13.85
C VAL A 221 20.60 13.87 13.08
N ASN A 222 21.58 14.44 13.79
CA ASN A 222 22.76 15.03 13.19
C ASN A 222 23.55 14.03 12.33
N GLU A 223 23.59 12.76 12.73
CA GLU A 223 24.25 11.70 11.95
C GLU A 223 23.51 11.36 10.65
N TYR A 224 22.17 11.41 10.63
CA TYR A 224 21.41 11.30 9.38
C TYR A 224 21.62 12.52 8.49
N VAL A 225 21.52 13.73 9.06
CA VAL A 225 21.70 15.00 8.33
C VAL A 225 23.08 15.05 7.69
N LEU A 226 24.13 14.67 8.43
CA LEU A 226 25.49 14.61 7.91
C LEU A 226 25.61 13.65 6.72
N GLN A 227 25.00 12.47 6.78
CA GLN A 227 25.07 11.51 5.67
C GLN A 227 24.22 11.91 4.46
N ILE A 228 23.04 12.47 4.71
CA ILE A 228 22.15 13.03 3.67
C ILE A 228 22.86 14.14 2.89
N ASN A 229 23.57 15.02 3.60
CA ASN A 229 24.29 16.14 2.99
C ASN A 229 25.64 15.74 2.40
N ASN A 230 26.17 14.55 2.72
CA ASN A 230 27.48 14.08 2.26
C ASN A 230 27.43 12.67 1.66
N PRO A 231 26.60 12.42 0.62
CA PRO A 231 26.35 11.06 0.12
C PRO A 231 27.56 10.44 -0.61
N LYS A 232 28.57 11.24 -0.97
CA LYS A 232 29.84 10.78 -1.57
C LYS A 232 30.93 10.50 -0.53
N SER A 233 30.64 10.69 0.76
CA SER A 233 31.62 10.47 1.82
C SER A 233 32.00 8.98 1.95
N PRO A 234 33.27 8.62 2.24
CA PRO A 234 33.69 7.24 2.49
C PRO A 234 32.94 6.54 3.64
N VAL A 235 32.27 7.30 4.52
CA VAL A 235 31.48 6.76 5.64
C VAL A 235 29.98 6.67 5.35
N TYR A 236 29.55 7.07 4.15
CA TYR A 236 28.14 7.04 3.75
C TYR A 236 27.60 5.61 3.76
N ASN A 237 26.57 5.37 4.57
CA ASN A 237 26.02 4.03 4.75
C ASN A 237 24.48 3.94 4.84
N LEU A 238 23.77 4.96 4.38
CA LEU A 238 22.31 4.95 4.34
C LEU A 238 21.80 3.97 3.29
N GLU A 239 20.87 3.09 3.68
CA GLU A 239 20.14 2.20 2.78
C GLU A 239 18.77 2.79 2.51
N MET A 240 18.54 3.26 1.28
CA MET A 240 17.32 3.98 0.93
C MET A 240 16.07 3.12 1.10
N GLY A 241 16.18 1.79 0.90
CA GLY A 241 15.08 0.85 1.13
C GLY A 241 14.55 0.81 2.56
N ASN A 242 15.42 1.08 3.55
CA ASN A 242 15.09 0.97 4.97
C ASN A 242 15.10 2.30 5.71
N ILE A 243 15.69 3.36 5.13
CA ILE A 243 15.93 4.61 5.85
C ILE A 243 14.65 5.31 6.33
N ALA A 244 13.56 5.22 5.55
CA ALA A 244 12.29 5.80 5.94
C ALA A 244 11.73 5.10 7.19
N TYR A 245 11.78 3.77 7.21
CA TYR A 245 11.40 2.95 8.36
C TYR A 245 12.32 3.20 9.56
N GLU A 246 13.64 3.31 9.33
CA GLU A 246 14.62 3.61 10.39
C GLU A 246 14.34 4.99 11.03
N ILE A 247 14.12 6.03 10.22
CA ILE A 247 13.80 7.38 10.73
C ILE A 247 12.47 7.38 11.47
N ASP A 248 11.43 6.75 10.93
CA ASP A 248 10.13 6.64 11.57
C ASP A 248 10.24 5.99 12.95
N GLN A 249 10.81 4.80 13.02
CA GLN A 249 10.87 4.00 14.24
C GLN A 249 11.89 4.49 15.27
N LYS A 250 13.00 5.09 14.83
CA LYS A 250 14.15 5.43 15.71
C LYS A 250 14.22 6.92 16.05
N VAL A 251 13.59 7.77 15.26
CA VAL A 251 13.53 9.23 15.47
C VAL A 251 12.10 9.67 15.74
N LEU A 252 11.19 9.52 14.76
CA LEU A 252 9.88 10.19 14.77
C LEU A 252 8.91 9.63 15.82
N LEU A 253 8.95 8.31 16.08
CA LEU A 253 8.16 7.66 17.12
C LEU A 253 8.80 7.70 18.52
N ASN A 254 9.95 8.36 18.69
CA ASN A 254 10.55 8.49 20.01
C ASN A 254 9.70 9.41 20.89
N PRO A 255 9.16 8.95 22.05
CA PRO A 255 8.31 9.77 22.92
C PRO A 255 8.99 11.02 23.48
N ALA A 256 10.33 11.04 23.50
CA ALA A 256 11.11 12.19 23.95
C ALA A 256 11.38 13.20 22.81
N LEU A 257 10.92 12.96 21.59
CA LEU A 257 11.09 13.89 20.48
C LEU A 257 10.20 15.13 20.67
N THR A 258 10.83 16.30 20.57
CA THR A 258 10.18 17.61 20.61
C THR A 258 10.84 18.50 19.56
N ALA A 259 10.10 19.48 19.03
CA ALA A 259 10.59 20.36 17.95
C ALA A 259 11.94 21.04 18.26
N ASN A 260 12.19 21.43 19.51
CA ASN A 260 13.45 22.07 19.93
C ASN A 260 14.69 21.15 19.84
N LYS A 261 14.51 19.83 19.69
CA LYS A 261 15.60 18.86 19.45
C LYS A 261 15.93 18.72 17.96
N LEU A 262 15.22 19.42 17.09
CA LEU A 262 15.41 19.37 15.63
C LEU A 262 15.89 20.73 15.13
N SER A 263 17.19 20.86 14.93
CA SER A 263 17.78 22.08 14.35
C SER A 263 17.79 22.08 12.83
N ASP A 264 17.74 20.90 12.20
CA ASP A 264 17.77 20.73 10.75
C ASP A 264 16.38 20.96 10.12
N PRO A 265 16.26 21.82 9.08
CA PRO A 265 14.96 22.14 8.48
C PRO A 265 14.22 20.95 7.88
N PHE A 266 14.93 19.93 7.38
CA PHE A 266 14.30 18.77 6.77
C PHE A 266 13.62 17.90 7.85
N PHE A 267 14.32 17.56 8.93
CA PHE A 267 13.71 16.81 10.03
C PHE A 267 12.63 17.60 10.76
N LEU A 268 12.83 18.90 10.96
CA LEU A 268 11.81 19.76 11.57
C LEU A 268 10.53 19.77 10.71
N THR A 269 10.66 19.89 9.38
CA THR A 269 9.51 19.77 8.46
C THR A 269 8.78 18.44 8.59
N LEU A 270 9.50 17.31 8.68
CA LEU A 270 8.87 16.00 8.86
C LEU A 270 8.06 15.95 10.15
N TYR A 271 8.63 16.43 11.24
CA TYR A 271 7.96 16.54 12.53
C TYR A 271 6.72 17.44 12.45
N ASP A 272 6.83 18.62 11.85
CA ASP A 272 5.70 19.56 11.75
C ASP A 272 4.59 19.02 10.86
N LEU A 273 4.91 18.41 9.71
CA LEU A 273 3.91 17.78 8.83
C LEU A 273 3.19 16.61 9.53
N MET A 274 3.87 15.84 10.38
CA MET A 274 3.22 14.84 11.22
C MET A 274 2.24 15.49 12.20
N ASN A 275 2.66 16.58 12.87
CA ASN A 275 1.86 17.29 13.87
C ASN A 275 0.78 18.21 13.27
N ILE A 276 0.79 18.46 11.96
CA ILE A 276 -0.29 19.16 11.21
C ILE A 276 -1.43 18.19 10.86
N ARG A 277 -1.23 16.88 10.91
CA ARG A 277 -2.32 15.92 10.68
C ARG A 277 -3.33 16.09 11.81
N ALA A 278 -4.56 16.49 11.51
CA ALA A 278 -5.63 16.45 12.50
C ALA A 278 -5.91 14.98 12.85
N SER A 279 -5.90 14.62 14.13
CA SER A 279 -6.28 13.30 14.61
C SER A 279 -7.30 13.45 15.73
N ASP A 280 -8.29 12.56 15.69
CA ASP A 280 -9.32 12.32 16.70
C ASP A 280 -8.84 11.41 17.85
N ARG A 281 -7.56 11.01 17.85
CA ARG A 281 -6.99 10.20 18.94
C ARG A 281 -6.90 11.02 20.22
N ASP A 282 -7.37 10.42 21.32
CA ASP A 282 -7.28 11.00 22.65
C ASP A 282 -5.84 11.41 23.00
N GLY A 283 -5.69 12.65 23.48
CA GLY A 283 -4.41 13.21 23.90
C GLY A 283 -3.53 13.76 22.77
N TYR A 284 -3.90 13.61 21.50
CA TYR A 284 -3.18 14.24 20.40
C TYR A 284 -3.50 15.74 20.31
N GLN A 285 -2.47 16.58 20.29
CA GLN A 285 -2.59 18.03 20.13
C GLN A 285 -1.83 18.47 18.88
N PRO A 286 -2.51 18.93 17.82
CA PRO A 286 -1.83 19.43 16.64
C PRO A 286 -0.93 20.63 16.96
N ILE A 287 0.11 20.83 16.15
CA ILE A 287 0.98 22.01 16.28
C ILE A 287 0.15 23.30 16.14
N THR A 288 0.34 24.24 17.07
CA THR A 288 -0.34 25.54 17.02
C THR A 288 0.34 26.48 16.03
N TRP A 289 -0.41 27.50 15.57
CA TRP A 289 0.13 28.54 14.69
C TRP A 289 1.34 29.26 15.32
N SER A 290 1.27 29.58 16.62
CA SER A 290 2.36 30.25 17.34
C SER A 290 3.61 29.38 17.43
N GLN A 291 3.46 28.09 17.75
CA GLN A 291 4.58 27.14 17.78
C GLN A 291 5.25 27.01 16.42
N LEU A 292 4.48 26.87 15.33
CA LEU A 292 5.03 26.83 13.98
C LEU A 292 5.75 28.14 13.64
N ASN A 293 5.16 29.30 13.96
CA ASN A 293 5.79 30.60 13.70
C ASN A 293 7.09 30.83 14.47
N ALA A 294 7.20 30.31 15.68
CA ALA A 294 8.43 30.40 16.47
C ALA A 294 9.62 29.68 15.81
N GLN A 295 9.37 28.74 14.89
CA GLN A 295 10.41 27.99 14.20
C GLN A 295 10.96 28.68 12.95
N LYS A 296 10.41 29.83 12.54
CA LYS A 296 10.77 30.55 11.29
C LYS A 296 12.28 30.70 11.08
N ASP A 297 13.02 30.92 12.16
CA ASP A 297 14.47 31.13 12.13
C ASP A 297 15.26 29.90 11.65
N HIS A 298 14.77 28.69 11.93
CA HIS A 298 15.37 27.45 11.43
C HIS A 298 15.29 27.37 9.90
N PHE A 299 14.27 28.00 9.30
CA PHE A 299 14.01 27.96 7.87
C PHE A 299 14.59 29.15 7.09
N LYS A 300 15.43 30.01 7.69
CA LYS A 300 16.03 31.19 6.99
C LYS A 300 16.69 30.85 5.66
N LYS A 301 17.32 29.68 5.54
CA LYS A 301 17.96 29.19 4.31
C LYS A 301 17.00 28.49 3.35
N ASN A 302 15.80 28.15 3.78
CA ASN A 302 14.76 27.44 3.02
C ASN A 302 13.37 28.08 3.25
N PRO A 303 13.17 29.36 2.91
CA PRO A 303 11.93 30.08 3.23
C PRO A 303 10.68 29.47 2.55
N GLU A 304 10.84 28.88 1.37
CA GLU A 304 9.76 28.20 0.65
C GLU A 304 9.22 26.98 1.42
N LEU A 305 10.09 26.27 2.15
CA LEU A 305 9.71 25.11 2.96
C LEU A 305 8.82 25.53 4.13
N PHE A 306 9.18 26.64 4.77
CA PHE A 306 8.37 27.22 5.84
C PHE A 306 7.02 27.73 5.33
N GLN A 307 7.01 28.39 4.16
CA GLN A 307 5.77 28.82 3.52
C GLN A 307 4.84 27.65 3.19
N TYR A 308 5.40 26.52 2.74
CA TYR A 308 4.65 25.28 2.53
C TYR A 308 4.05 24.74 3.84
N LEU A 309 4.79 24.75 4.95
CA LEU A 309 4.26 24.37 6.27
C LEU A 309 3.13 25.28 6.75
N LEU A 310 3.28 26.60 6.60
CA LEU A 310 2.23 27.57 6.95
C LEU A 310 0.96 27.33 6.12
N ALA A 311 1.08 27.07 4.82
CA ALA A 311 -0.06 26.77 3.96
C ALA A 311 -0.76 25.46 4.37
N ASN A 312 -0.01 24.41 4.71
CA ASN A 312 -0.58 23.16 5.23
C ASN A 312 -1.30 23.38 6.56
N HIS A 313 -0.74 24.16 7.48
CA HIS A 313 -1.38 24.48 8.76
C HIS A 313 -2.71 25.21 8.57
N LEU A 314 -2.71 26.25 7.72
CA LEU A 314 -3.92 26.99 7.38
C LEU A 314 -4.99 26.08 6.78
N TYR A 315 -4.59 25.16 5.90
CA TYR A 315 -5.52 24.25 5.25
C TYR A 315 -6.06 23.17 6.20
N PHE A 316 -5.19 22.41 6.88
CA PHE A 316 -5.59 21.23 7.64
C PHE A 316 -6.04 21.54 9.07
N ILE A 317 -5.44 22.52 9.74
CA ILE A 317 -5.75 22.84 11.15
C ILE A 317 -6.74 23.99 11.24
N GLN A 318 -6.41 25.15 10.66
CA GLN A 318 -7.27 26.33 10.78
C GLN A 318 -8.50 26.31 9.85
N LYS A 319 -8.54 25.36 8.91
CA LYS A 319 -9.62 25.24 7.90
C LYS A 319 -9.83 26.55 7.12
N ASN A 320 -8.75 27.27 6.82
CA ASN A 320 -8.75 28.52 6.07
C ASN A 320 -8.01 28.37 4.72
N PRO A 321 -8.64 27.71 3.73
CA PRO A 321 -8.00 27.44 2.44
C PRO A 321 -7.76 28.70 1.61
N ASN A 322 -8.55 29.76 1.79
CA ASN A 322 -8.35 31.03 1.08
C ASN A 322 -7.03 31.70 1.48
N GLU A 323 -6.70 31.72 2.77
CA GLU A 323 -5.43 32.29 3.23
C GLU A 323 -4.24 31.38 2.86
N ALA A 324 -4.42 30.06 2.93
CA ALA A 324 -3.42 29.10 2.44
C ALA A 324 -3.12 29.33 0.95
N LEU A 325 -4.14 29.59 0.13
CA LEU A 325 -3.99 29.86 -1.30
C LEU A 325 -3.18 31.14 -1.55
N LYS A 326 -3.42 32.22 -0.78
CA LYS A 326 -2.65 33.46 -0.90
C LYS A 326 -1.16 33.22 -0.65
N LEU A 327 -0.80 32.39 0.33
CA LEU A 327 0.59 32.02 0.58
C LEU A 327 1.24 31.28 -0.59
N LEU A 328 0.47 30.63 -1.46
CA LEU A 328 0.98 29.90 -2.61
C LEU A 328 0.79 30.65 -3.94
N ASN A 329 0.46 31.95 -3.91
CA ASN A 329 0.18 32.72 -5.13
C ASN A 329 1.32 32.64 -6.16
N GLN A 330 2.58 32.71 -5.72
CA GLN A 330 3.76 32.58 -6.59
C GLN A 330 4.04 31.17 -7.13
N VAL A 331 3.33 30.13 -6.65
CA VAL A 331 3.53 28.75 -7.13
C VAL A 331 3.00 28.63 -8.56
N ASP A 332 3.89 28.36 -9.50
CA ASP A 332 3.59 28.18 -10.92
C ASP A 332 3.38 26.69 -11.24
N PRO A 333 2.22 26.29 -11.80
CA PRO A 333 1.98 24.90 -12.20
C PRO A 333 2.95 24.40 -13.28
N SER A 334 3.73 25.27 -13.91
CA SER A 334 4.70 24.90 -14.95
C SER A 334 6.07 24.51 -14.39
N HIS A 335 6.33 24.79 -13.11
CA HIS A 335 7.67 24.71 -12.52
C HIS A 335 7.68 23.84 -11.25
N PHE A 336 8.02 22.56 -11.40
CA PHE A 336 8.14 21.59 -10.30
C PHE A 336 9.37 20.68 -10.43
N ASN A 337 10.56 21.29 -10.47
CA ASN A 337 11.83 20.56 -10.61
C ASN A 337 12.30 19.89 -9.30
N THR A 338 11.73 20.27 -8.16
CA THR A 338 11.98 19.66 -6.85
C THR A 338 10.72 19.03 -6.27
N TYR A 339 10.86 18.10 -5.32
CA TYR A 339 9.72 17.51 -4.62
C TYR A 339 8.93 18.52 -3.78
N LEU A 340 9.59 19.54 -3.23
CA LEU A 340 8.90 20.64 -2.53
C LEU A 340 8.01 21.42 -3.51
N GLN A 341 8.55 21.79 -4.68
CA GLN A 341 7.77 22.50 -5.70
C GLN A 341 6.60 21.64 -6.20
N LEU A 342 6.81 20.35 -6.46
CA LEU A 342 5.73 19.43 -6.84
C LEU A 342 4.64 19.37 -5.75
N SER A 343 5.04 19.29 -4.47
CA SER A 343 4.11 19.27 -3.34
C SER A 343 3.33 20.58 -3.21
N SER A 344 3.99 21.73 -3.44
CA SER A 344 3.36 23.06 -3.44
C SER A 344 2.40 23.24 -4.61
N VAL A 345 2.77 22.80 -5.82
CA VAL A 345 1.88 22.80 -7.00
C VAL A 345 0.63 21.99 -6.69
N TYR A 346 0.80 20.79 -6.15
CA TYR A 346 -0.32 19.93 -5.83
C TYR A 346 -1.22 20.53 -4.73
N LEU A 347 -0.64 21.07 -3.66
CA LEU A 347 -1.41 21.75 -2.62
C LEU A 347 -2.18 22.95 -3.14
N LYS A 348 -1.57 23.80 -3.98
CA LYS A 348 -2.24 24.94 -4.60
C LYS A 348 -3.40 24.51 -5.48
N GLY A 349 -3.20 23.50 -6.32
CA GLY A 349 -4.28 22.98 -7.17
C GLY A 349 -5.46 22.49 -6.34
N ASN A 350 -5.22 21.71 -5.28
CA ASN A 350 -6.27 21.28 -4.35
C ASN A 350 -6.96 22.49 -3.66
N LEU A 351 -6.21 23.52 -3.29
CA LEU A 351 -6.77 24.74 -2.69
C LEU A 351 -7.69 25.50 -3.66
N LEU A 352 -7.36 25.56 -4.96
CA LEU A 352 -8.25 26.11 -5.98
C LEU A 352 -9.57 25.33 -6.04
N GLU A 353 -9.53 24.00 -5.91
CA GLU A 353 -10.73 23.16 -5.88
C GLU A 353 -11.59 23.41 -4.65
N VAL A 354 -11.01 23.33 -3.43
CA VAL A 354 -11.79 23.49 -2.19
C VAL A 354 -12.26 24.93 -1.95
N THR A 355 -11.67 25.91 -2.61
CA THR A 355 -12.17 27.30 -2.64
C THR A 355 -13.16 27.56 -3.78
N ASN A 356 -13.62 26.51 -4.47
CA ASN A 356 -14.60 26.55 -5.55
C ASN A 356 -14.17 27.38 -6.79
N GLN A 357 -12.86 27.53 -7.01
CA GLN A 357 -12.31 28.18 -8.20
C GLN A 357 -12.10 27.16 -9.33
N LEU A 358 -13.16 26.42 -9.68
CA LEU A 358 -13.07 25.22 -10.53
C LEU A 358 -12.47 25.49 -11.93
N PRO A 359 -12.84 26.57 -12.65
CA PRO A 359 -12.21 26.86 -13.96
C PRO A 359 -10.71 27.16 -13.85
N ALA A 360 -10.29 27.82 -12.76
CA ALA A 360 -8.88 28.09 -12.50
C ALA A 360 -8.13 26.80 -12.14
N ALA A 361 -8.72 25.93 -11.31
CA ALA A 361 -8.17 24.62 -10.97
C ALA A 361 -7.98 23.75 -12.22
N GLU A 362 -8.98 23.71 -13.11
CA GLU A 362 -8.90 22.98 -14.38
C GLU A 362 -7.73 23.45 -15.25
N GLN A 363 -7.59 24.76 -15.44
CA GLN A 363 -6.47 25.29 -16.22
C GLN A 363 -5.13 25.03 -15.53
N PHE A 364 -5.08 25.14 -14.21
CA PHE A 364 -3.90 24.87 -13.41
C PHE A 364 -3.42 23.41 -13.59
N TRP A 365 -4.33 22.44 -13.52
CA TRP A 365 -4.00 21.03 -13.75
C TRP A 365 -3.66 20.71 -15.19
N LYS A 366 -4.33 21.33 -16.18
CA LYS A 366 -3.95 21.22 -17.60
C LYS A 366 -2.51 21.68 -17.82
N THR A 367 -2.12 22.81 -17.24
CA THR A 367 -0.75 23.32 -17.30
C THR A 367 0.23 22.35 -16.61
N ALA A 368 -0.07 21.90 -15.39
CA ALA A 368 0.81 20.98 -14.66
C ALA A 368 1.01 19.65 -15.39
N LEU A 369 -0.07 19.07 -15.95
CA LEU A 369 -0.02 17.86 -16.75
C LEU A 369 0.88 18.04 -18.00
N SER A 370 0.83 19.20 -18.66
CA SER A 370 1.66 19.48 -19.84
C SER A 370 3.17 19.50 -19.54
N GLN A 371 3.54 19.77 -18.28
CA GLN A 371 4.93 19.84 -17.82
C GLN A 371 5.41 18.56 -17.12
N ALA A 372 4.56 17.53 -17.01
CA ALA A 372 4.91 16.27 -16.35
C ALA A 372 6.03 15.55 -17.13
N LYS A 373 7.11 15.20 -16.42
CA LYS A 373 8.31 14.55 -17.00
C LYS A 373 8.33 13.04 -16.79
N THR A 374 7.52 12.54 -15.87
CA THR A 374 7.49 11.12 -15.46
C THR A 374 6.07 10.57 -15.50
N ALA A 375 5.94 9.26 -15.67
CA ALA A 375 4.64 8.60 -15.66
C ALA A 375 3.84 8.84 -14.37
N THR A 376 4.52 8.87 -13.21
CA THR A 376 3.89 9.16 -11.91
C THR A 376 3.39 10.60 -11.82
N GLN A 377 4.14 11.58 -12.34
CA GLN A 377 3.68 12.98 -12.40
C GLN A 377 2.48 13.12 -13.33
N SER A 378 2.52 12.51 -14.53
CA SER A 378 1.38 12.53 -15.44
C SER A 378 0.15 11.89 -14.78
N SER A 379 0.34 10.73 -14.14
CA SER A 379 -0.71 10.01 -13.43
C SER A 379 -1.36 10.85 -12.32
N LEU A 380 -0.54 11.57 -11.55
CA LEU A 380 -0.99 12.44 -10.46
C LEU A 380 -1.91 13.56 -10.97
N PHE A 381 -1.50 14.23 -12.06
CA PHE A 381 -2.26 15.35 -12.62
C PHE A 381 -3.43 14.89 -13.50
N GLU A 382 -3.34 13.74 -14.17
CA GLU A 382 -4.48 13.10 -14.85
C GLU A 382 -5.60 12.82 -13.86
N ASN A 383 -5.28 12.28 -12.68
CA ASN A 383 -6.28 12.02 -11.64
C ASN A 383 -7.04 13.29 -11.25
N GLN A 384 -6.32 14.38 -10.97
CA GLN A 384 -6.97 15.65 -10.58
C GLN A 384 -7.71 16.32 -11.73
N LEU A 385 -7.18 16.24 -12.95
CA LEU A 385 -7.86 16.80 -14.11
C LEU A 385 -9.19 16.08 -14.39
N ILE A 386 -9.23 14.75 -14.31
CA ILE A 386 -10.49 14.01 -14.49
C ILE A 386 -11.46 14.34 -13.36
N TYR A 387 -10.97 14.41 -12.13
CA TYR A 387 -11.77 14.78 -10.97
C TYR A 387 -12.46 16.14 -11.19
N ILE A 388 -11.71 17.19 -11.53
CA ILE A 388 -12.27 18.54 -11.67
C ILE A 388 -13.21 18.67 -12.88
N LEU A 389 -12.92 17.98 -13.98
CA LEU A 389 -13.83 17.93 -15.13
C LEU A 389 -15.13 17.20 -14.78
N SER A 390 -15.05 16.15 -13.96
CA SER A 390 -16.21 15.37 -13.50
C SER A 390 -17.09 16.16 -12.53
N VAL A 391 -16.49 16.90 -11.58
CA VAL A 391 -17.21 17.84 -10.69
C VAL A 391 -18.02 18.85 -11.50
N GLN A 392 -17.39 19.43 -12.52
CA GLN A 392 -18.00 20.41 -13.43
C GLN A 392 -18.98 19.80 -14.46
N ASN A 393 -19.21 18.48 -14.43
CA ASN A 393 -20.04 17.75 -15.39
C ASN A 393 -19.59 17.89 -16.86
N LYS A 394 -18.29 18.08 -17.10
CA LYS A 394 -17.68 18.22 -18.44
C LYS A 394 -17.39 16.86 -19.07
N GLN A 395 -18.43 16.05 -19.24
CA GLN A 395 -18.36 14.66 -19.73
C GLN A 395 -17.58 14.53 -21.06
N ASN A 396 -17.84 15.41 -22.03
CA ASN A 396 -17.15 15.40 -23.33
C ASN A 396 -15.64 15.69 -23.22
N GLU A 397 -15.22 16.55 -22.28
CA GLU A 397 -13.79 16.82 -22.08
C GLU A 397 -13.08 15.59 -21.52
N VAL A 398 -13.70 14.88 -20.57
CA VAL A 398 -13.15 13.62 -20.06
C VAL A 398 -13.10 12.55 -21.16
N LEU A 399 -14.15 12.40 -21.97
CA LEU A 399 -14.16 11.47 -23.11
C LEU A 399 -12.98 11.69 -24.06
N ASN A 400 -12.63 12.94 -24.33
CA ASN A 400 -11.50 13.28 -25.20
C ASN A 400 -10.13 12.98 -24.56
N LEU A 401 -10.06 12.96 -23.23
CA LEU A 401 -8.86 12.63 -22.46
C LEU A 401 -8.73 11.11 -22.22
N LEU A 402 -9.83 10.39 -22.12
CA LEU A 402 -9.89 8.98 -21.70
C LEU A 402 -8.95 8.06 -22.50
N PRO A 403 -8.84 8.15 -23.84
CA PRO A 403 -7.88 7.34 -24.62
C PRO A 403 -6.41 7.70 -24.39
N LYS A 404 -6.12 8.90 -23.85
CA LYS A 404 -4.77 9.40 -23.60
C LYS A 404 -4.26 9.06 -22.20
N ILE A 405 -5.18 8.80 -21.27
CA ILE A 405 -4.85 8.41 -19.89
C ILE A 405 -4.24 7.03 -19.89
N LYS A 406 -3.07 6.87 -19.26
CA LYS A 406 -2.38 5.57 -19.24
C LYS A 406 -2.86 4.63 -18.14
N GLN A 407 -3.50 5.19 -17.12
CA GLN A 407 -3.95 4.47 -15.92
C GLN A 407 -5.27 3.73 -16.17
N ALA A 408 -5.20 2.40 -16.23
CA ALA A 408 -6.36 1.56 -16.47
C ALA A 408 -7.40 1.67 -15.33
N ASN A 409 -6.95 1.70 -14.08
CA ASN A 409 -7.82 1.89 -12.91
C ASN A 409 -8.58 3.22 -12.98
N LEU A 410 -7.91 4.30 -13.40
CA LEU A 410 -8.51 5.62 -13.52
C LEU A 410 -9.56 5.68 -14.64
N GLN A 411 -9.25 5.09 -15.81
CA GLN A 411 -10.22 4.97 -16.89
C GLN A 411 -11.46 4.16 -16.46
N LYS A 412 -11.25 3.01 -15.82
CA LYS A 412 -12.32 2.15 -15.30
C LYS A 412 -13.17 2.89 -14.27
N ALA A 413 -12.54 3.60 -13.33
CA ALA A 413 -13.25 4.35 -12.29
C ALA A 413 -14.21 5.37 -12.90
N TRP A 414 -13.76 6.15 -13.90
CA TRP A 414 -14.62 7.11 -14.56
C TRP A 414 -15.77 6.43 -15.34
N ILE A 415 -15.45 5.41 -16.16
CA ILE A 415 -16.45 4.66 -16.94
C ILE A 415 -17.53 4.05 -16.03
N SER A 416 -17.14 3.52 -14.87
CA SER A 416 -18.06 2.78 -13.99
C SER A 416 -18.81 3.64 -12.98
N GLN A 417 -18.27 4.79 -12.57
CA GLN A 417 -18.81 5.56 -11.44
C GLN A 417 -19.35 6.95 -11.81
N ILE A 418 -18.95 7.51 -12.97
CA ILE A 418 -19.19 8.93 -13.31
C ILE A 418 -19.85 9.09 -14.69
N ALA A 419 -19.46 8.27 -15.67
CA ALA A 419 -19.94 8.39 -17.05
C ALA A 419 -21.47 8.29 -17.14
N ASP A 420 -22.08 9.23 -17.86
CA ASP A 420 -23.51 9.17 -18.19
C ASP A 420 -23.80 8.23 -19.37
N ALA A 421 -25.08 7.92 -19.58
CA ALA A 421 -25.51 7.04 -20.67
C ALA A 421 -24.97 7.49 -22.04
N ASN A 422 -25.06 8.79 -22.35
CA ASN A 422 -24.57 9.36 -23.61
C ASN A 422 -23.06 9.15 -23.79
N SER A 423 -22.28 9.30 -22.73
CA SER A 423 -20.83 9.12 -22.74
C SER A 423 -20.46 7.66 -22.94
N LEU A 424 -21.16 6.74 -22.28
CA LEU A 424 -21.00 5.31 -22.48
C LEU A 424 -21.33 4.91 -23.92
N GLU A 425 -22.44 5.41 -24.48
CA GLU A 425 -22.79 5.19 -25.89
C GLU A 425 -21.71 5.70 -26.85
N LYS A 426 -21.14 6.88 -26.59
CA LYS A 426 -20.03 7.43 -27.38
C LYS A 426 -18.77 6.57 -27.31
N ILE A 427 -18.46 5.98 -26.15
CA ILE A 427 -17.33 5.05 -26.03
C ILE A 427 -17.59 3.80 -26.89
N ILE A 428 -18.78 3.21 -26.77
CA ILE A 428 -19.17 1.97 -27.47
C ILE A 428 -19.05 2.14 -28.99
N ASN A 429 -19.56 3.26 -29.52
CA ASN A 429 -19.60 3.52 -30.97
C ASN A 429 -18.34 4.22 -31.51
N GLY A 430 -17.51 4.81 -30.66
CA GLY A 430 -16.35 5.61 -31.07
C GLY A 430 -15.21 4.79 -31.65
N GLN A 431 -14.51 5.33 -32.65
CA GLN A 431 -13.35 4.67 -33.28
C GLN A 431 -12.06 4.82 -32.47
N THR A 432 -11.98 5.84 -31.61
CA THR A 432 -10.80 6.16 -30.79
C THR A 432 -10.64 5.27 -29.56
N PHE A 433 -11.67 4.49 -29.20
CA PHE A 433 -11.68 3.62 -28.02
C PHE A 433 -11.34 2.18 -28.38
N ASN A 434 -10.55 1.53 -27.53
CA ASN A 434 -10.18 0.12 -27.69
C ASN A 434 -11.30 -0.83 -27.23
N SER A 435 -11.16 -2.12 -27.53
CA SER A 435 -12.16 -3.14 -27.20
C SER A 435 -12.43 -3.27 -25.69
N ALA A 436 -11.41 -3.11 -24.85
CA ALA A 436 -11.57 -3.17 -23.39
C ALA A 436 -12.45 -2.02 -22.89
N GLN A 437 -12.20 -0.78 -23.36
CA GLN A 437 -13.00 0.40 -23.04
C GLN A 437 -14.44 0.25 -23.52
N LYS A 438 -14.65 -0.22 -24.75
CA LYS A 438 -15.98 -0.50 -25.31
C LYS A 438 -16.75 -1.52 -24.49
N ASN A 439 -16.11 -2.64 -24.14
CA ASN A 439 -16.74 -3.69 -23.37
C ASN A 439 -17.05 -3.25 -21.94
N ALA A 440 -16.16 -2.47 -21.30
CA ALA A 440 -16.43 -1.88 -19.99
C ALA A 440 -17.60 -0.89 -20.03
N ALA A 441 -17.64 0.00 -21.03
CA ALA A 441 -18.74 0.94 -21.20
C ALA A 441 -20.07 0.24 -21.48
N LEU A 442 -20.07 -0.78 -22.34
CA LEU A 442 -21.24 -1.60 -22.63
C LEU A 442 -21.74 -2.34 -21.38
N TYR A 443 -20.83 -2.95 -20.63
CA TYR A 443 -21.19 -3.61 -19.38
C TYR A 443 -21.87 -2.65 -18.41
N VAL A 444 -21.28 -1.46 -18.20
CA VAL A 444 -21.84 -0.46 -17.28
C VAL A 444 -23.19 0.03 -17.79
N LEU A 445 -23.32 0.34 -19.08
CA LEU A 445 -24.58 0.81 -19.65
C LEU A 445 -25.71 -0.22 -19.49
N LEU A 446 -25.44 -1.50 -19.78
CA LEU A 446 -26.40 -2.59 -19.62
C LEU A 446 -26.75 -2.81 -18.14
N ASN A 447 -25.76 -2.79 -17.23
CA ASN A 447 -26.02 -2.97 -15.80
C ASN A 447 -26.85 -1.81 -15.23
N GLN A 448 -26.44 -0.57 -15.48
CA GLN A 448 -27.10 0.63 -14.97
C GLN A 448 -28.52 0.80 -15.52
N SER A 449 -28.74 0.50 -16.80
CA SER A 449 -30.08 0.56 -17.38
C SER A 449 -31.03 -0.46 -16.73
N LEU A 450 -30.56 -1.66 -16.38
CA LEU A 450 -31.34 -2.60 -15.56
C LEU A 450 -31.55 -2.09 -14.13
N THR A 451 -30.49 -1.56 -13.50
CA THR A 451 -30.55 -1.02 -12.13
C THR A 451 -31.63 0.04 -12.01
N TYR A 452 -31.61 1.04 -12.88
CA TYR A 452 -32.53 2.18 -12.84
C TYR A 452 -33.81 1.95 -13.64
N GLN A 453 -34.05 0.71 -14.10
CA GLN A 453 -35.25 0.31 -14.82
C GLN A 453 -35.48 1.07 -16.14
N ASP A 454 -34.42 1.56 -16.78
CA ASP A 454 -34.45 2.14 -18.12
C ASP A 454 -34.37 1.03 -19.18
N TYR A 455 -35.47 0.28 -19.30
CA TYR A 455 -35.55 -0.86 -20.21
C TYR A 455 -35.41 -0.46 -21.68
N SER A 456 -35.78 0.78 -22.05
CA SER A 456 -35.59 1.29 -23.41
C SER A 456 -34.10 1.42 -23.74
N LEU A 457 -33.32 2.01 -22.83
CA LEU A 457 -31.87 2.11 -22.98
C LEU A 457 -31.20 0.74 -22.99
N PHE A 458 -31.64 -0.17 -22.11
CA PHE A 458 -31.15 -1.55 -22.10
C PHE A 458 -31.37 -2.25 -23.45
N ASN A 459 -32.60 -2.22 -23.96
CA ASN A 459 -32.98 -2.86 -25.22
C ASN A 459 -32.21 -2.29 -26.41
N LYS A 460 -31.92 -0.99 -26.41
CA LYS A 460 -31.02 -0.36 -27.38
C LYS A 460 -29.60 -0.90 -27.25
N ALA A 461 -29.05 -0.90 -26.03
CA ALA A 461 -27.67 -1.28 -25.76
C ALA A 461 -27.37 -2.76 -26.01
N GLN A 462 -28.36 -3.65 -25.87
CA GLN A 462 -28.19 -5.07 -26.19
C GLN A 462 -27.73 -5.33 -27.63
N ASN A 463 -28.09 -4.46 -28.58
CA ASN A 463 -27.67 -4.59 -29.97
C ASN A 463 -26.15 -4.41 -30.17
N TRP A 464 -25.45 -3.87 -29.18
CA TRP A 464 -23.99 -3.73 -29.18
C TRP A 464 -23.27 -4.92 -28.55
N LEU A 465 -23.97 -5.92 -28.00
CA LEU A 465 -23.34 -7.13 -27.51
C LEU A 465 -22.59 -7.84 -28.65
N PRO A 466 -21.33 -8.25 -28.43
CA PRO A 466 -20.61 -9.01 -29.44
C PRO A 466 -21.27 -10.38 -29.65
N LYS A 467 -21.15 -10.94 -30.86
CA LYS A 467 -21.77 -12.24 -31.20
C LYS A 467 -21.30 -13.38 -30.29
N ASP A 468 -20.08 -13.28 -29.77
CA ASP A 468 -19.45 -14.21 -28.84
C ASP A 468 -19.57 -13.77 -27.37
N ALA A 469 -20.55 -12.94 -27.02
CA ALA A 469 -20.76 -12.44 -25.65
C ALA A 469 -20.82 -13.54 -24.58
N ASN A 470 -21.29 -14.75 -24.94
CA ASN A 470 -21.31 -15.92 -24.06
C ASN A 470 -19.92 -16.39 -23.58
N LEU A 471 -18.84 -15.99 -24.26
CA LEU A 471 -17.47 -16.31 -23.89
C LEU A 471 -16.88 -15.35 -22.83
N TYR A 472 -17.50 -14.19 -22.62
CA TYR A 472 -17.04 -13.16 -21.68
C TYR A 472 -17.51 -13.47 -20.25
N LYS A 473 -16.88 -14.45 -19.60
CA LYS A 473 -17.24 -14.92 -18.24
C LYS A 473 -16.28 -14.40 -17.15
N ALA A 474 -15.48 -13.37 -17.44
CA ALA A 474 -14.40 -12.91 -16.58
C ALA A 474 -13.50 -14.09 -16.16
N ASP A 475 -13.07 -14.17 -14.90
CA ASP A 475 -12.19 -15.21 -14.33
C ASP A 475 -12.64 -16.65 -14.60
N GLN A 476 -13.94 -16.88 -14.81
CA GLN A 476 -14.51 -18.19 -15.18
C GLN A 476 -14.37 -18.54 -16.67
N SER A 477 -13.70 -17.71 -17.47
CA SER A 477 -13.51 -17.95 -18.91
C SER A 477 -12.39 -18.97 -19.17
N ASN A 478 -12.64 -19.91 -20.08
CA ASN A 478 -11.62 -20.91 -20.47
C ASN A 478 -10.44 -20.28 -21.24
N ALA A 479 -10.71 -19.30 -22.10
CA ALA A 479 -9.68 -18.64 -22.91
C ALA A 479 -9.16 -17.38 -22.21
N GLU A 480 -7.83 -17.27 -22.13
CA GLU A 480 -7.13 -16.20 -21.40
C GLU A 480 -7.58 -14.79 -21.82
N LYS A 481 -7.84 -14.57 -23.11
CA LYS A 481 -8.28 -13.28 -23.64
C LYS A 481 -9.60 -12.74 -23.05
N TYR A 482 -10.42 -13.60 -22.42
CA TYR A 482 -11.69 -13.21 -21.80
C TYR A 482 -11.63 -13.16 -20.27
N LYS A 483 -10.54 -13.64 -19.64
CA LYS A 483 -10.42 -13.68 -18.17
C LYS A 483 -10.44 -12.30 -17.55
N ASP A 484 -9.73 -11.37 -18.18
CA ASP A 484 -9.67 -9.96 -17.75
C ASP A 484 -10.66 -9.06 -18.49
N ALA A 485 -11.67 -9.63 -19.15
CA ALA A 485 -12.67 -8.86 -19.88
C ALA A 485 -13.93 -8.62 -19.04
N ALA A 486 -14.65 -7.53 -19.33
CA ALA A 486 -15.94 -7.28 -18.71
C ALA A 486 -16.91 -8.47 -18.95
N PRO A 487 -17.64 -8.95 -17.94
CA PRO A 487 -18.41 -10.19 -18.02
C PRO A 487 -19.73 -10.01 -18.78
N LEU A 488 -19.63 -9.73 -20.10
CA LEU A 488 -20.78 -9.52 -20.99
C LEU A 488 -21.68 -10.75 -21.12
N SER A 489 -21.18 -11.95 -20.78
CA SER A 489 -22.00 -13.17 -20.74
C SER A 489 -23.19 -13.07 -19.77
N ARG A 490 -23.11 -12.16 -18.79
CA ARG A 490 -24.21 -11.86 -17.87
C ARG A 490 -25.44 -11.29 -18.58
N PHE A 491 -25.35 -10.79 -19.81
CA PHE A 491 -26.49 -10.18 -20.51
C PHE A 491 -27.10 -11.07 -21.61
N VAL A 492 -26.60 -12.30 -21.80
CA VAL A 492 -27.14 -13.29 -22.74
C VAL A 492 -27.86 -14.44 -22.02
N TRP A 493 -28.53 -14.13 -20.92
CA TRP A 493 -29.28 -15.11 -20.14
C TRP A 493 -30.50 -15.64 -20.91
N ASN A 494 -30.57 -16.96 -21.06
CA ASN A 494 -31.60 -17.66 -21.85
C ASN A 494 -32.90 -17.94 -21.09
N GLY A 495 -33.03 -17.42 -19.86
CA GLY A 495 -34.17 -17.69 -19.00
C GLY A 495 -33.97 -18.91 -18.11
N THR A 496 -35.00 -19.24 -17.34
CA THR A 496 -35.01 -20.42 -16.47
C THR A 496 -36.43 -20.91 -16.25
N GLN A 497 -36.58 -22.22 -16.06
CA GLN A 497 -37.82 -22.83 -15.62
C GLN A 497 -37.75 -23.05 -14.11
N ILE A 498 -38.51 -22.26 -13.36
CA ILE A 498 -38.54 -22.32 -11.89
C ILE A 498 -39.47 -23.44 -11.45
N SER A 499 -40.59 -23.58 -12.15
CA SER A 499 -41.56 -24.65 -11.96
C SER A 499 -42.35 -24.91 -13.24
N THR A 500 -43.38 -25.75 -13.18
CA THR A 500 -44.30 -25.97 -14.30
C THR A 500 -45.15 -24.74 -14.61
N GLN A 501 -45.44 -23.88 -13.62
CA GLN A 501 -46.27 -22.67 -13.81
C GLN A 501 -45.44 -21.38 -13.93
N ILE A 502 -44.20 -21.36 -13.41
CA ILE A 502 -43.34 -20.17 -13.46
C ILE A 502 -42.16 -20.43 -14.40
N LYS A 503 -42.26 -19.87 -15.61
CA LYS A 503 -41.22 -19.91 -16.64
C LYS A 503 -40.77 -18.50 -16.97
N CYS A 504 -39.50 -18.23 -16.72
CA CYS A 504 -38.89 -16.95 -17.07
C CYS A 504 -38.25 -17.03 -18.45
N PRO A 505 -38.63 -16.13 -19.39
CA PRO A 505 -38.03 -16.10 -20.72
C PRO A 505 -36.60 -15.51 -20.67
N ASN A 506 -35.95 -15.40 -21.82
CA ASN A 506 -34.64 -14.75 -21.91
C ASN A 506 -34.69 -13.27 -21.50
N LEU A 507 -33.52 -12.70 -21.18
CA LEU A 507 -33.43 -11.32 -20.67
C LEU A 507 -33.97 -10.26 -21.65
N ALA A 508 -33.78 -10.44 -22.96
CA ALA A 508 -34.29 -9.52 -23.97
C ALA A 508 -35.83 -9.49 -23.99
N THR A 509 -36.49 -10.64 -23.86
CA THR A 509 -37.95 -10.71 -23.76
C THR A 509 -38.46 -10.10 -22.46
N ILE A 510 -37.78 -10.33 -21.33
CA ILE A 510 -38.14 -9.72 -20.03
C ILE A 510 -38.14 -8.21 -20.13
N THR A 511 -37.06 -7.64 -20.67
CA THR A 511 -36.87 -6.18 -20.73
C THR A 511 -37.76 -5.53 -21.79
N ALA A 512 -38.02 -6.19 -22.93
CA ALA A 512 -39.04 -5.76 -23.89
C ALA A 512 -40.45 -5.70 -23.26
N ASN A 513 -40.82 -6.71 -22.46
CA ASN A 513 -42.10 -6.72 -21.75
C ASN A 513 -42.17 -5.62 -20.68
N LEU A 514 -41.12 -5.43 -19.89
CA LEU A 514 -41.09 -4.39 -18.84
C LEU A 514 -41.04 -2.98 -19.42
N GLN A 515 -40.50 -2.78 -20.63
CA GLN A 515 -40.59 -1.49 -21.32
C GLN A 515 -42.05 -1.11 -21.61
N GLN A 516 -42.90 -2.08 -21.96
CA GLN A 516 -44.32 -1.85 -22.24
C GLN A 516 -45.19 -1.88 -20.98
N GLN A 517 -44.89 -2.78 -20.04
CA GLN A 517 -45.65 -3.04 -18.82
C GLN A 517 -44.71 -3.05 -17.59
N PRO A 518 -44.21 -1.88 -17.16
CA PRO A 518 -43.18 -1.80 -16.12
C PRO A 518 -43.63 -2.31 -14.75
N LYS A 519 -44.95 -2.47 -14.52
CA LYS A 519 -45.54 -2.96 -13.27
C LYS A 519 -45.97 -4.43 -13.33
N ASP A 520 -45.67 -5.16 -14.42
CA ASP A 520 -45.99 -6.59 -14.49
C ASP A 520 -45.14 -7.39 -13.51
N LEU A 521 -45.78 -7.84 -12.43
CA LEU A 521 -45.08 -8.49 -11.30
C LEU A 521 -44.45 -9.82 -11.68
N ASN A 522 -45.02 -10.55 -12.65
CA ASN A 522 -44.42 -11.79 -13.13
C ASN A 522 -43.12 -11.53 -13.89
N THR A 523 -43.11 -10.54 -14.78
CA THR A 523 -41.90 -10.17 -15.51
C THR A 523 -40.86 -9.53 -14.58
N GLN A 524 -41.27 -8.73 -13.58
CA GLN A 524 -40.37 -8.24 -12.54
C GLN A 524 -39.75 -9.37 -11.71
N LEU A 525 -40.54 -10.42 -11.38
CA LEU A 525 -40.01 -11.60 -10.71
C LEU A 525 -38.92 -12.24 -11.57
N CYS A 526 -39.17 -12.38 -12.87
CA CYS A 526 -38.20 -12.95 -13.80
C CYS A 526 -36.92 -12.11 -13.95
N LEU A 527 -37.01 -10.78 -13.87
CA LEU A 527 -35.83 -9.92 -13.76
C LEU A 527 -35.06 -10.16 -12.46
N GLY A 528 -35.76 -10.39 -11.35
CA GLY A 528 -35.12 -10.76 -10.08
C GLY A 528 -34.44 -12.13 -10.12
N GLU A 529 -35.02 -13.09 -10.86
CA GLU A 529 -34.42 -14.40 -11.07
C GLU A 529 -33.25 -14.39 -12.02
N TYR A 530 -33.29 -13.54 -13.04
CA TYR A 530 -32.12 -13.22 -13.84
C TYR A 530 -30.96 -12.81 -12.93
N ALA A 531 -31.13 -11.74 -12.14
CA ALA A 531 -30.08 -11.17 -11.31
C ALA A 531 -29.45 -12.22 -10.37
N ARG A 532 -30.29 -13.04 -9.72
CA ARG A 532 -29.80 -14.14 -8.88
C ARG A 532 -29.03 -15.20 -9.68
N ASN A 533 -29.55 -15.67 -10.82
CA ASN A 533 -28.92 -16.78 -11.56
C ASN A 533 -27.57 -16.39 -12.17
N VAL A 534 -27.40 -15.13 -12.60
CA VAL A 534 -26.12 -14.66 -13.16
C VAL A 534 -25.11 -14.23 -12.09
N GLY A 535 -25.40 -14.48 -10.81
CA GLY A 535 -24.52 -14.16 -9.69
C GLY A 535 -24.39 -12.66 -9.42
N ILE A 536 -25.36 -11.86 -9.88
CA ILE A 536 -25.44 -10.42 -9.60
C ILE A 536 -26.36 -10.26 -8.39
N TYR A 537 -25.80 -10.47 -7.19
CA TYR A 537 -26.54 -10.32 -5.93
C TYR A 537 -27.07 -8.90 -5.72
N SER A 538 -26.41 -7.91 -6.34
CA SER A 538 -26.82 -6.52 -6.43
C SER A 538 -26.79 -6.04 -7.87
N ILE A 539 -27.90 -5.51 -8.42
CA ILE A 539 -27.81 -4.69 -9.65
C ILE A 539 -27.33 -3.31 -9.19
N ASP A 540 -26.13 -3.26 -8.59
CA ASP A 540 -25.62 -2.09 -7.90
C ASP A 540 -25.31 -0.99 -8.92
N PRO A 541 -25.75 0.26 -8.69
CA PRO A 541 -25.30 1.40 -9.48
C PRO A 541 -23.81 1.71 -9.35
N ALA A 542 -23.07 1.04 -8.47
CA ALA A 542 -21.62 1.05 -8.45
C ALA A 542 -21.14 -0.38 -8.20
N GLY A 543 -20.80 -1.10 -9.27
CA GLY A 543 -20.25 -2.46 -9.18
C GLY A 543 -19.26 -2.58 -8.02
N SER A 544 -19.46 -3.59 -7.18
CA SER A 544 -18.86 -3.78 -5.85
C SER A 544 -17.34 -3.99 -5.83
N TYR A 545 -16.58 -3.14 -6.51
CA TYR A 545 -15.13 -3.02 -6.40
C TYR A 545 -14.88 -1.74 -5.61
N THR A 546 -15.05 -1.87 -4.29
CA THR A 546 -14.72 -0.85 -3.32
C THR A 546 -13.21 -0.66 -3.28
N GLU A 547 -12.68 0.19 -4.17
CA GLU A 547 -11.62 1.16 -3.88
C GLU A 547 -11.88 2.34 -4.83
N ALA A 548 -12.68 3.31 -4.37
CA ALA A 548 -13.03 4.45 -5.20
C ALA A 548 -11.74 5.26 -5.48
N SER A 549 -11.27 5.26 -6.73
CA SER A 549 -10.14 6.10 -7.15
C SER A 549 -10.50 7.59 -7.11
N PHE A 550 -11.79 7.91 -7.11
CA PHE A 550 -12.33 9.25 -6.89
C PHE A 550 -13.13 9.29 -5.59
N SER A 551 -12.90 10.30 -4.75
CA SER A 551 -13.74 10.59 -3.57
C SER A 551 -15.17 11.02 -3.92
N ILE A 552 -15.53 11.06 -5.21
CA ILE A 552 -16.86 11.40 -5.72
C ILE A 552 -17.46 10.15 -6.36
N LYS A 553 -18.51 9.62 -5.75
CA LYS A 553 -19.47 8.75 -6.43
C LYS A 553 -20.62 9.62 -6.93
N LYS A 554 -20.70 9.84 -8.25
CA LYS A 554 -21.79 10.57 -8.89
C LYS A 554 -22.32 9.74 -10.05
N THR A 555 -23.22 8.82 -9.75
CA THR A 555 -23.97 8.15 -10.81
C THR A 555 -24.83 9.18 -11.54
N ALA A 556 -24.64 9.27 -12.86
CA ALA A 556 -25.43 10.13 -13.73
C ALA A 556 -26.72 9.44 -14.21
N PHE A 557 -26.98 8.22 -13.73
CA PHE A 557 -28.24 7.52 -13.95
C PHE A 557 -29.23 7.91 -12.84
N HIS A 558 -30.49 8.05 -13.22
CA HIS A 558 -31.55 8.54 -12.35
C HIS A 558 -32.77 7.62 -12.44
N GLY A 559 -33.57 7.55 -11.38
CA GLY A 559 -34.78 6.75 -11.31
C GLY A 559 -34.85 5.85 -10.08
N THR A 560 -35.92 5.08 -9.96
CA THR A 560 -36.07 4.09 -8.90
C THR A 560 -35.23 2.86 -9.21
N THR A 561 -34.39 2.43 -8.27
CA THR A 561 -33.61 1.22 -8.44
C THR A 561 -34.49 -0.02 -8.35
N PHE A 562 -34.18 -1.03 -9.17
CA PHE A 562 -34.80 -2.34 -9.07
C PHE A 562 -34.27 -3.08 -7.84
N ALA A 563 -35.19 -3.65 -7.05
CA ALA A 563 -34.84 -4.49 -5.91
C ALA A 563 -35.71 -5.74 -5.90
N ARG A 564 -35.08 -6.91 -5.79
CA ARG A 564 -35.76 -8.22 -5.79
C ARG A 564 -36.77 -8.31 -4.66
N GLY A 565 -36.40 -7.82 -3.48
CA GLY A 565 -37.26 -7.92 -2.29
C GLY A 565 -38.52 -7.06 -2.41
N ASN A 566 -38.43 -5.88 -3.04
CA ASN A 566 -39.61 -5.06 -3.35
C ASN A 566 -40.57 -5.80 -4.29
N THR A 567 -40.07 -6.48 -5.31
CA THR A 567 -40.89 -7.33 -6.18
C THR A 567 -41.59 -8.44 -5.40
N TYR A 568 -40.88 -9.15 -4.52
CA TYR A 568 -41.48 -10.20 -3.70
C TYR A 568 -42.56 -9.65 -2.77
N LYS A 569 -42.30 -8.54 -2.07
CA LYS A 569 -43.27 -7.85 -1.21
C LYS A 569 -44.53 -7.44 -1.99
N ASN A 570 -44.36 -6.91 -3.21
CA ASN A 570 -45.48 -6.51 -4.07
C ASN A 570 -46.33 -7.71 -4.52
N ILE A 571 -45.71 -8.84 -4.87
CA ILE A 571 -46.44 -10.08 -5.20
C ILE A 571 -47.22 -10.60 -3.99
N ILE A 572 -46.58 -10.64 -2.81
CA ILE A 572 -47.20 -11.08 -1.56
C ILE A 572 -48.42 -10.21 -1.21
N LYS A 573 -48.31 -8.90 -1.43
CA LYS A 573 -49.39 -7.96 -1.14
C LYS A 573 -50.53 -8.04 -2.16
N SER A 574 -50.22 -8.11 -3.46
CA SER A 574 -51.18 -7.73 -4.51
C SER A 574 -51.69 -8.90 -5.37
N MET A 575 -50.96 -10.02 -5.46
CA MET A 575 -51.37 -11.14 -6.31
C MET A 575 -52.37 -12.07 -5.61
N PRO A 576 -53.27 -12.75 -6.35
CA PRO A 576 -54.12 -13.79 -5.77
C PRO A 576 -53.29 -14.97 -5.23
N ASN A 577 -53.92 -15.79 -4.41
CA ASN A 577 -53.28 -17.01 -3.93
C ASN A 577 -53.01 -17.96 -5.10
N GLY A 578 -51.76 -18.42 -5.21
CA GLY A 578 -51.30 -19.26 -6.31
C GLY A 578 -49.80 -19.47 -6.22
N GLU A 579 -49.24 -20.19 -7.19
CA GLU A 579 -47.83 -20.59 -7.16
C GLU A 579 -46.86 -19.40 -7.14
N LEU A 580 -47.18 -18.32 -7.86
CA LEU A 580 -46.36 -17.10 -7.87
C LEU A 580 -46.22 -16.47 -6.48
N LYS A 581 -47.31 -16.41 -5.71
CA LYS A 581 -47.32 -15.88 -4.34
C LYS A 581 -46.58 -16.81 -3.37
N ALA A 582 -46.75 -18.12 -3.50
CA ALA A 582 -45.98 -19.10 -2.73
C ALA A 582 -44.47 -18.96 -2.99
N TYR A 583 -44.09 -18.80 -4.25
CA TYR A 583 -42.69 -18.59 -4.64
C TYR A 583 -42.13 -17.26 -4.10
N ALA A 584 -42.89 -16.16 -4.19
CA ALA A 584 -42.46 -14.87 -3.66
C ALA A 584 -42.26 -14.90 -2.13
N LEU A 585 -43.15 -15.57 -1.37
CA LEU A 585 -42.96 -15.80 0.07
C LEU A 585 -41.66 -16.55 0.34
N TYR A 586 -41.41 -17.62 -0.41
CA TYR A 586 -40.19 -18.40 -0.30
C TYR A 586 -38.95 -17.55 -0.53
N ARG A 587 -38.95 -16.75 -1.59
CA ARG A 587 -37.81 -15.90 -1.92
C ARG A 587 -37.61 -14.75 -0.97
N ALA A 588 -38.67 -14.11 -0.49
CA ALA A 588 -38.58 -13.05 0.52
C ALA A 588 -37.93 -13.53 1.83
N ILE A 589 -38.16 -14.79 2.22
CA ILE A 589 -37.48 -15.39 3.39
C ILE A 589 -36.02 -15.72 3.05
N GLN A 590 -35.76 -16.31 1.88
CA GLN A 590 -34.42 -16.69 1.44
C GLN A 590 -33.48 -15.51 1.21
N CYS A 591 -34.01 -14.28 1.04
CA CYS A 591 -33.22 -13.05 1.02
C CYS A 591 -32.30 -12.87 2.25
N TYR A 592 -32.58 -13.58 3.33
CA TYR A 592 -31.85 -13.49 4.59
C TYR A 592 -30.93 -14.69 4.86
N ALA A 593 -30.91 -15.70 3.99
CA ALA A 593 -30.11 -16.89 4.19
C ALA A 593 -28.73 -16.78 3.51
N PRO A 594 -27.64 -17.29 4.11
CA PRO A 594 -27.53 -17.90 5.44
C PRO A 594 -27.14 -16.90 6.55
N SER A 595 -26.84 -15.65 6.23
CA SER A 595 -26.19 -14.70 7.15
C SER A 595 -27.14 -13.96 8.10
N GLY A 596 -28.45 -14.01 7.85
CA GLY A 596 -29.47 -13.20 8.53
C GLY A 596 -29.62 -11.77 7.97
N ALA A 597 -28.71 -11.33 7.11
CA ALA A 597 -28.71 -10.01 6.45
C ALA A 597 -29.45 -10.06 5.11
N ASN A 598 -30.17 -8.98 4.77
CA ASN A 598 -30.91 -8.92 3.51
C ASN A 598 -29.98 -8.76 2.30
N ASP A 599 -30.05 -9.72 1.37
CA ASP A 599 -29.33 -9.67 0.09
C ASP A 599 -30.20 -9.23 -1.10
N CYS A 600 -31.48 -8.92 -0.87
CA CYS A 600 -32.46 -8.64 -1.92
C CYS A 600 -32.63 -7.16 -2.28
N GLN A 601 -31.74 -6.30 -1.76
CA GLN A 601 -31.56 -4.87 -2.13
C GLN A 601 -32.74 -3.95 -1.81
N ASP A 602 -33.66 -4.38 -0.95
CA ASP A 602 -34.72 -3.55 -0.40
C ASP A 602 -34.52 -3.32 1.09
N GLU A 603 -35.39 -2.51 1.70
CA GLU A 603 -35.35 -2.25 3.14
C GLU A 603 -35.55 -3.54 3.95
N ASP A 604 -34.72 -3.69 4.98
CA ASP A 604 -34.81 -4.77 5.96
C ASP A 604 -36.21 -4.85 6.56
N VAL A 605 -36.68 -6.08 6.79
CA VAL A 605 -37.89 -6.32 7.58
C VAL A 605 -37.56 -6.93 8.93
N ALA A 606 -38.35 -6.57 9.94
CA ALA A 606 -38.27 -7.15 11.27
C ALA A 606 -38.47 -8.68 11.24
N LYS A 607 -37.85 -9.40 12.18
CA LYS A 607 -37.98 -10.87 12.29
C LYS A 607 -39.43 -11.34 12.41
N SER A 608 -40.30 -10.52 13.01
CA SER A 608 -41.74 -10.79 13.11
C SER A 608 -42.43 -10.87 11.74
N VAL A 609 -42.07 -10.00 10.80
CA VAL A 609 -42.60 -10.02 9.42
C VAL A 609 -42.12 -11.27 8.68
N ARG A 610 -40.85 -11.66 8.87
CA ARG A 610 -40.30 -12.89 8.28
C ARG A 610 -41.03 -14.13 8.82
N LYS A 611 -41.29 -14.16 10.13
CA LYS A 611 -42.10 -15.21 10.76
C LYS A 611 -43.51 -15.25 10.18
N GLN A 612 -44.16 -14.10 9.98
CA GLN A 612 -45.49 -14.06 9.35
C GLN A 612 -45.48 -14.64 7.93
N TRP A 613 -44.48 -14.32 7.11
CA TRP A 613 -44.33 -14.91 5.78
C TRP A 613 -44.11 -16.43 5.84
N PHE A 614 -43.32 -16.91 6.81
CA PHE A 614 -43.08 -18.33 7.03
C PHE A 614 -44.35 -19.06 7.46
N ASP A 615 -45.08 -18.51 8.42
CA ASP A 615 -46.35 -19.09 8.87
C ASP A 615 -47.37 -19.09 7.72
N GLN A 616 -47.40 -18.02 6.92
CA GLN A 616 -48.27 -17.91 5.75
C GLN A 616 -47.96 -18.98 4.70
N ILE A 617 -46.69 -19.17 4.32
CA ILE A 617 -46.35 -20.16 3.30
C ILE A 617 -46.63 -21.59 3.78
N ARG A 618 -46.46 -21.86 5.08
CA ARG A 618 -46.76 -23.15 5.70
C ARG A 618 -48.25 -23.44 5.78
N ARG A 619 -49.07 -22.44 6.09
CA ARG A 619 -50.53 -22.58 6.22
C ARG A 619 -51.23 -22.63 4.87
N ASP A 620 -50.89 -21.71 3.97
CA ASP A 620 -51.66 -21.46 2.75
C ASP A 620 -51.12 -22.28 1.56
N TYR A 621 -49.86 -22.74 1.61
CA TYR A 621 -49.20 -23.50 0.54
C TYR A 621 -48.43 -24.77 1.00
N PRO A 622 -48.95 -25.58 1.95
CA PRO A 622 -48.20 -26.65 2.63
C PRO A 622 -47.64 -27.73 1.69
N ASN A 623 -48.30 -27.96 0.55
CA ASN A 623 -47.95 -29.02 -0.38
C ASN A 623 -46.89 -28.63 -1.41
N THR A 624 -46.59 -27.33 -1.54
CA THR A 624 -45.58 -26.84 -2.50
C THR A 624 -44.17 -27.27 -2.11
N SER A 625 -43.29 -27.45 -3.10
CA SER A 625 -41.87 -27.70 -2.86
C SER A 625 -41.22 -26.56 -2.05
N TRP A 626 -41.68 -25.33 -2.27
CA TRP A 626 -41.22 -24.12 -1.58
C TRP A 626 -41.48 -24.14 -0.07
N ALA A 627 -42.71 -24.48 0.33
CA ALA A 627 -43.06 -24.59 1.75
C ALA A 627 -42.30 -25.75 2.43
N LYS A 628 -42.15 -26.87 1.72
CA LYS A 628 -41.48 -28.07 2.24
C LYS A 628 -39.97 -27.86 2.43
N SER A 629 -39.32 -27.07 1.57
CA SER A 629 -37.87 -26.84 1.62
C SER A 629 -37.43 -25.79 2.65
N LEU A 630 -38.32 -24.87 3.07
CA LEU A 630 -38.01 -23.85 4.07
C LEU A 630 -37.94 -24.43 5.49
N LYS A 631 -36.74 -24.62 6.03
CA LYS A 631 -36.57 -25.10 7.42
C LYS A 631 -36.71 -23.99 8.47
N TYR A 632 -36.26 -22.78 8.14
CA TYR A 632 -36.17 -21.65 9.06
C TYR A 632 -36.68 -20.36 8.40
N TYR A 633 -36.96 -19.34 9.21
CA TYR A 633 -37.41 -18.02 8.77
C TYR A 633 -36.41 -16.88 9.10
N TRP A 634 -35.28 -17.23 9.71
CA TRP A 634 -34.18 -16.36 10.11
C TRP A 634 -32.87 -17.13 9.97
#